data_AF-A0A0D2EQN3-F1
#
_entry.id   AF-A0A0D2EQN3-F1
#
_cell.length_a   1.000
_cell.length_b   1.000
_cell.length_c   1.000
_cell.angle_alpha   90.00
_cell.angle_beta   90.00
_cell.angle_gamma   90.00
#
_symmetry.space_group_name_H-M   'P 1'
#
loop_
_entity.id
_entity.type
_entity.pdbx_description
1 polymer ?
#
loop_
_entity_poly.entity_id
_entity_poly.type
_entity_poly.pdbx_seq_one_letter_code
_entity_poly.pdbx_strand_id
1 'polypeptide(L)'
;MAASKHSSSSSAALNTNHRWATLEPRVKQVSQSVIRKKWRPLPASSQEKVRQILMNLKAKRSGAGGNGRIPPIGKLRKKATAASIREEEYEKAVEEVADKLLARLPRMPFPPTNTSTVDDSPFDLSATLARITTLQSQLTTNLQTQHLLRRQINREKLALKRDRAQLKMLEDGFKGSEALRRKKERGLHPLVRDLHKEEETEDGAEAEEAREEIERVNNIAGICLTTKKFSTMSRSKTLPSPTLSLDSGIDPELNSLLTQLRNHLLSMQNNTASMQPVLAAMDEAKIVLDKFAARRGIRNSPDNT
;
A
#
# COMPACT_ATOMS: atom_id res chain seq x y z
N MET A 1 44.09 41.29 23.10
CA MET A 1 43.67 40.18 23.97
C MET A 1 42.77 39.26 23.18
N ALA A 2 43.08 37.97 23.23
CA ALA A 2 42.50 36.91 22.42
C ALA A 2 41.18 36.36 22.97
N ALA A 3 40.44 35.69 22.09
CA ALA A 3 39.64 34.45 22.26
C ALA A 3 38.25 34.58 21.61
N SER A 4 37.66 33.59 20.96
CA SER A 4 38.11 32.34 20.34
C SER A 4 36.93 31.80 19.53
N LYS A 5 37.24 31.07 18.47
CA LYS A 5 36.39 30.35 17.50
C LYS A 5 35.40 29.36 18.12
N HIS A 6 34.12 29.38 17.73
CA HIS A 6 33.25 28.19 17.68
C HIS A 6 32.49 28.23 16.32
N SER A 7 33.05 27.70 15.22
CA SER A 7 33.01 26.30 14.79
C SER A 7 31.58 25.76 14.57
N SER A 8 31.14 25.87 13.32
CA SER A 8 30.09 25.06 12.71
C SER A 8 30.54 23.60 12.52
N SER A 9 29.83 22.65 13.14
CA SER A 9 29.74 21.23 12.73
C SER A 9 28.44 20.68 13.34
N SER A 10 27.40 20.39 12.54
CA SER A 10 27.17 19.10 11.85
C SER A 10 27.36 17.88 12.76
N SER A 11 26.35 17.58 13.57
CA SER A 11 26.18 16.27 14.19
C SER A 11 24.77 15.76 13.86
N ALA A 12 24.69 15.12 12.69
CA ALA A 12 23.57 14.27 12.32
C ALA A 12 23.61 13.00 13.20
N ALA A 13 22.98 13.06 14.37
CA ALA A 13 22.69 11.89 15.18
C ALA A 13 21.21 11.52 14.97
N LEU A 14 21.00 10.41 14.28
CA LEU A 14 19.72 9.76 14.07
C LEU A 14 19.14 9.31 15.43
N ASN A 15 18.26 10.11 16.02
CA ASN A 15 17.41 9.68 17.12
C ASN A 15 15.96 9.62 16.62
N THR A 16 15.57 8.42 16.21
CA THR A 16 14.22 8.03 15.78
C THR A 16 13.32 7.80 16.98
N ASN A 17 12.97 8.87 17.69
CA ASN A 17 11.76 8.91 18.49
C ASN A 17 11.04 10.17 18.07
N HIS A 18 9.94 10.00 17.34
CA HIS A 18 9.17 11.07 16.70
C HIS A 18 8.70 12.12 17.70
N ARG A 19 9.60 13.06 18.00
CA ARG A 19 9.26 14.41 18.43
C ARG A 19 8.59 15.04 17.23
N TRP A 20 7.28 15.21 17.34
CA TRP A 20 6.47 16.07 16.50
C TRP A 20 7.29 17.30 16.11
N ALA A 21 7.26 17.66 14.82
CA ALA A 21 8.01 18.81 14.32
C ALA A 21 7.51 20.09 15.03
N THR A 22 8.24 20.52 16.05
CA THR A 22 7.94 21.76 16.76
C THR A 22 8.48 22.91 15.92
N LEU A 23 7.58 23.73 15.38
CA LEU A 23 7.98 24.93 14.66
C LEU A 23 8.42 25.98 15.68
N GLU A 24 9.69 26.37 15.65
CA GLU A 24 10.18 27.50 16.43
C GLU A 24 9.78 28.83 15.77
N PRO A 25 9.30 29.83 16.54
CA PRO A 25 8.94 31.11 15.98
C PRO A 25 10.19 31.85 15.50
N ARG A 26 10.37 31.95 14.18
CA ARG A 26 11.48 32.70 13.56
C ARG A 26 11.06 34.13 13.30
N VAL A 27 11.53 35.06 14.13
CA VAL A 27 11.33 36.50 13.92
C VAL A 27 12.30 37.00 12.85
N LYS A 28 11.78 37.64 11.80
CA LYS A 28 12.58 38.36 10.79
C LYS A 28 12.40 39.86 10.97
N GLN A 29 13.50 40.59 11.13
CA GLN A 29 13.47 42.05 11.14
C GLN A 29 13.39 42.56 9.70
N VAL A 30 12.37 43.37 9.39
CA VAL A 30 12.12 43.94 8.05
C VAL A 30 12.12 45.46 8.18
N SER A 31 12.83 46.15 7.29
CA SER A 31 12.86 47.61 7.32
C SER A 31 11.52 48.22 6.93
N GLN A 32 11.18 49.37 7.53
CA GLN A 32 9.92 50.08 7.24
C GLN A 32 9.79 50.50 5.77
N SER A 33 10.91 50.74 5.09
CA SER A 33 10.95 51.05 3.66
C SER A 33 10.53 49.85 2.80
N VAL A 34 10.92 48.63 3.18
CA VAL A 34 10.50 47.39 2.49
C VAL A 34 9.01 47.15 2.67
N ILE A 35 8.47 47.40 3.87
CA ILE A 35 7.03 47.30 4.13
C ILE A 35 6.28 48.28 3.21
N ARG A 36 6.61 49.57 3.23
CA ARG A 36 5.90 50.58 2.42
C ARG A 36 6.02 50.35 0.90
N LYS A 37 7.15 49.80 0.42
CA LYS A 37 7.40 49.59 -1.01
C LYS A 37 6.86 48.26 -1.56
N LYS A 38 6.97 47.18 -0.78
CA LYS A 38 6.67 45.81 -1.25
C LYS A 38 5.37 45.23 -0.68
N TRP A 39 4.91 45.72 0.46
CA TRP A 39 3.70 45.19 1.08
C TRP A 39 2.51 45.99 0.58
N ARG A 40 1.62 45.30 -0.13
CA ARG A 40 0.40 45.88 -0.68
C ARG A 40 -0.78 45.54 0.22
N PRO A 41 -1.85 46.34 0.22
CA PRO A 41 -3.09 45.93 0.86
C PRO A 41 -3.60 44.65 0.19
N LEU A 42 -4.30 43.83 0.98
CA LEU A 42 -4.86 42.57 0.54
C LEU A 42 -5.81 42.78 -0.67
N PRO A 43 -5.87 41.88 -1.67
CA PRO A 43 -6.84 42.00 -2.77
C PRO A 43 -8.30 42.02 -2.26
N ALA A 44 -9.18 42.75 -2.96
CA ALA A 44 -10.57 42.95 -2.54
C ALA A 44 -11.35 41.63 -2.36
N SER A 45 -11.10 40.61 -3.19
CA SER A 45 -11.72 39.28 -3.06
C SER A 45 -11.37 38.61 -1.72
N SER A 46 -10.11 38.68 -1.31
CA SER A 46 -9.66 38.10 -0.04
C SER A 46 -10.11 38.95 1.15
N GLN A 47 -10.20 40.27 1.00
CA GLN A 47 -10.80 41.15 2.02
C GLN A 47 -12.26 40.77 2.27
N GLU A 48 -13.04 40.49 1.22
CA GLU A 48 -14.44 40.10 1.34
C GLU A 48 -14.61 38.75 2.04
N LYS A 49 -13.75 37.78 1.78
CA LYS A 49 -13.72 36.50 2.53
C LYS A 49 -13.45 36.71 4.02
N VAL A 50 -12.49 37.58 4.35
CA VAL A 50 -12.20 37.93 5.77
C VAL A 50 -13.39 38.66 6.40
N ARG A 51 -14.06 39.56 5.66
CA ARG A 51 -15.32 40.18 6.13
C ARG A 51 -16.38 39.12 6.42
N GLN A 52 -16.58 38.18 5.51
CA GLN A 52 -17.54 37.09 5.71
C GLN A 52 -17.22 36.23 6.93
N ILE A 53 -15.94 35.91 7.18
CA ILE A 53 -15.53 35.18 8.38
C ILE A 53 -15.82 35.98 9.66
N LEU A 54 -15.46 37.26 9.69
CA LEU A 54 -15.70 38.13 10.85
C LEU A 54 -17.21 38.36 11.09
N MET A 55 -18.00 38.50 10.02
CA MET A 55 -19.46 38.59 10.10
C MET A 55 -20.09 37.27 10.55
N ASN A 56 -19.57 36.13 10.11
CA ASN A 56 -20.00 34.81 10.59
C ASN A 56 -19.65 34.60 12.06
N LEU A 57 -18.51 35.11 12.54
CA LEU A 57 -18.16 35.10 13.96
C LEU A 57 -19.14 35.95 14.76
N LYS A 58 -19.46 37.16 14.28
CA LYS A 58 -20.49 38.02 14.86
C LYS A 58 -21.85 37.31 14.88
N ALA A 59 -22.30 36.78 13.76
CA ALA A 59 -23.61 36.10 13.63
C ALA A 59 -23.72 34.83 14.49
N LYS A 60 -22.67 34.00 14.55
CA LYS A 60 -22.66 32.76 15.35
C LYS A 60 -22.63 33.04 16.86
N ARG A 61 -22.10 34.19 17.29
CA ARG A 61 -21.92 34.54 18.71
C ARG A 61 -22.97 35.51 19.25
N SER A 62 -23.55 36.38 18.42
CA SER A 62 -24.66 37.30 18.78
C SER A 62 -26.02 36.59 19.03
N GLY A 63 -26.02 35.30 19.40
CA GLY A 63 -27.22 34.61 19.87
C GLY A 63 -27.93 33.71 18.85
N ALA A 64 -27.30 33.34 17.74
CA ALA A 64 -27.85 32.39 16.78
C ALA A 64 -26.91 31.18 16.57
N GLY A 65 -26.83 30.31 17.59
CA GLY A 65 -26.38 28.93 17.40
C GLY A 65 -24.87 28.69 17.42
N GLY A 66 -24.24 28.86 18.59
CA GLY A 66 -22.96 28.24 18.88
C GLY A 66 -23.14 26.79 19.34
N ASN A 67 -22.77 25.84 18.46
CA ASN A 67 -22.57 24.40 18.69
C ASN A 67 -23.69 23.58 19.35
N GLY A 68 -24.52 22.97 18.49
CA GLY A 68 -24.96 21.59 18.67
C GLY A 68 -26.09 21.37 19.69
N ARG A 69 -27.28 21.06 19.13
CA ARG A 69 -28.56 20.69 19.78
C ARG A 69 -29.39 21.86 20.33
N ILE A 70 -30.40 22.18 19.51
CA ILE A 70 -31.75 22.66 19.88
C ILE A 70 -31.88 24.19 19.99
N PRO A 71 -32.82 24.83 19.26
CA PRO A 71 -33.20 26.21 19.53
C PRO A 71 -33.85 26.29 20.93
N PRO A 72 -33.48 27.24 21.80
CA PRO A 72 -34.14 27.39 23.09
C PRO A 72 -35.55 27.97 22.87
N ILE A 73 -36.50 27.07 22.62
CA ILE A 73 -37.92 27.34 22.80
C ILE A 73 -38.13 27.49 24.31
N GLY A 74 -38.07 28.73 24.81
CA GLY A 74 -38.36 29.04 26.20
C GLY A 74 -37.37 30.02 26.82
N LYS A 75 -37.71 31.31 26.76
CA LYS A 75 -37.08 32.35 27.58
C LYS A 75 -37.40 32.10 29.06
N LEU A 76 -36.60 31.28 29.75
CA LEU A 76 -36.55 31.31 31.21
C LEU A 76 -35.45 32.30 31.61
N ARG A 77 -35.87 33.46 32.14
CA ARG A 77 -35.02 34.47 32.79
C ARG A 77 -34.26 33.80 33.95
N LYS A 78 -33.09 33.23 33.66
CA LYS A 78 -32.11 32.94 34.70
C LYS A 78 -31.39 34.25 35.02
N LYS A 79 -31.24 34.56 36.31
CA LYS A 79 -30.47 35.72 36.78
C LYS A 79 -29.06 35.62 36.19
N ALA A 80 -28.56 36.73 35.64
CA ALA A 80 -27.21 36.81 35.09
C ALA A 80 -26.22 36.32 36.16
N THR A 81 -25.44 35.30 35.81
CA THR A 81 -24.38 34.82 36.68
C THR A 81 -23.12 35.62 36.36
N ALA A 82 -22.20 35.75 37.31
CA ALA A 82 -20.91 36.40 37.04
C ALA A 82 -20.12 35.73 35.89
N ALA A 83 -20.49 34.50 35.49
CA ALA A 83 -19.97 33.84 34.30
C ALA A 83 -20.61 34.38 33.01
N SER A 84 -21.94 34.55 32.96
CA SER A 84 -22.62 35.07 31.77
C SER A 84 -22.28 36.54 31.50
N ILE A 85 -22.09 37.35 32.55
CA ILE A 85 -21.65 38.75 32.40
C ILE A 85 -20.23 38.82 31.82
N ARG A 86 -19.31 37.97 32.31
CA ARG A 86 -17.95 37.86 31.76
C ARG A 86 -17.94 37.35 30.31
N GLU A 87 -18.86 36.46 29.97
CA GLU A 87 -19.03 35.96 28.60
C GLU A 87 -19.57 37.05 27.67
N GLU A 88 -20.58 37.83 28.11
CA GLU A 88 -21.10 38.98 27.36
C GLU A 88 -20.04 40.09 27.18
N GLU A 89 -19.24 40.38 28.20
CA GLU A 89 -18.11 41.32 28.11
C GLU A 89 -17.03 40.83 27.15
N TYR A 90 -16.73 39.52 27.16
CA TYR A 90 -15.81 38.91 26.22
C TYR A 90 -16.34 38.99 24.78
N GLU A 91 -17.62 38.68 24.56
CA GLU A 91 -18.25 38.78 23.25
C GLU A 91 -18.24 40.21 22.73
N LYS A 92 -18.56 41.19 23.58
CA LYS A 92 -18.49 42.61 23.25
C LYS A 92 -17.06 43.05 22.89
N ALA A 93 -16.06 42.57 23.64
CA ALA A 93 -14.65 42.86 23.35
C ALA A 93 -14.23 42.24 21.99
N VAL A 94 -14.69 41.03 21.69
CA VAL A 94 -14.43 40.36 20.40
C VAL A 94 -15.12 41.11 19.25
N GLU A 95 -16.35 41.58 19.43
CA GLU A 95 -17.05 42.39 18.43
C GLU A 95 -16.33 43.72 18.16
N GLU A 96 -15.88 44.42 19.21
CA GLU A 96 -15.13 45.67 19.07
C GLU A 96 -13.79 45.44 18.34
N VAL A 97 -13.10 44.34 18.62
CA VAL A 97 -11.89 43.94 17.90
C VAL A 97 -12.21 43.62 16.44
N ALA A 98 -13.31 42.91 16.16
CA ALA A 98 -13.74 42.60 14.80
C ALA A 98 -14.04 43.88 14.00
N ASP A 99 -14.77 44.84 14.57
CA ASP A 99 -15.10 46.11 13.92
C ASP A 99 -13.84 46.96 13.65
N LYS A 100 -12.90 47.00 14.62
CA LYS A 100 -11.58 47.65 14.43
C LYS A 100 -10.77 46.97 13.32
N LEU A 101 -10.79 45.64 13.26
CA LEU A 101 -10.10 44.88 12.22
C LEU A 101 -10.71 45.13 10.84
N LEU A 102 -12.05 45.16 10.72
CA LEU A 102 -12.76 45.47 9.48
C LEU A 102 -12.44 46.88 8.96
N ALA A 103 -12.34 47.87 9.86
CA ALA A 103 -11.97 49.24 9.50
C ALA A 103 -10.50 49.37 9.08
N ARG A 104 -9.60 48.53 9.62
CA ARG A 104 -8.15 48.57 9.35
C ARG A 104 -7.72 47.66 8.20
N LEU A 105 -8.52 46.65 7.86
CA LEU A 105 -8.26 45.68 6.79
C LEU A 105 -7.88 46.31 5.44
N PRO A 106 -8.56 47.36 4.93
CA PRO A 106 -8.19 47.95 3.63
C PRO A 106 -6.86 48.71 3.66
N ARG A 107 -6.34 49.05 4.85
CA ARG A 107 -5.15 49.89 5.02
C ARG A 107 -3.96 49.16 5.65
N MET A 108 -4.12 47.88 5.99
CA MET A 108 -3.05 47.06 6.55
C MET A 108 -2.13 46.56 5.42
N PRO A 109 -0.82 46.86 5.47
CA PRO A 109 0.12 46.32 4.49
C PRO A 109 0.35 44.84 4.79
N PHE A 110 0.15 43.98 3.78
CA PHE A 110 0.42 42.55 3.89
C PHE A 110 1.71 42.20 3.13
N PRO A 111 2.55 41.30 3.67
CA PRO A 111 3.71 40.82 2.94
C PRO A 111 3.27 40.24 1.59
N PRO A 112 4.06 40.47 0.52
CA PRO A 112 3.74 39.90 -0.78
C PRO A 112 3.69 38.38 -0.65
N THR A 113 2.58 37.77 -1.05
CA THR A 113 2.53 36.34 -1.27
C THR A 113 3.51 36.04 -2.39
N ASN A 114 4.55 35.26 -2.12
CA ASN A 114 5.47 34.75 -3.12
C ASN A 114 4.70 33.76 -4.00
N THR A 115 4.07 34.30 -5.04
CA THR A 115 3.24 33.59 -6.04
C THR A 115 3.99 32.56 -6.87
N SER A 116 5.24 32.22 -6.53
CA SER A 116 6.10 31.36 -7.35
C SER A 116 6.30 29.95 -6.82
N THR A 117 5.88 29.60 -5.58
CA THR A 117 6.24 28.28 -5.01
C THR A 117 5.21 27.63 -4.08
N VAL A 118 3.94 28.02 -4.08
CA VAL A 118 2.95 27.28 -3.27
C VAL A 118 1.65 27.24 -4.04
N ASP A 119 1.21 26.03 -4.38
CA ASP A 119 -0.14 25.76 -4.81
C ASP A 119 -1.12 26.52 -3.89
N ASP A 120 -1.83 27.51 -4.43
CA ASP A 120 -2.95 28.19 -3.76
C ASP A 120 -4.15 27.25 -3.57
N SER A 121 -3.93 25.94 -3.41
CA SER A 121 -4.95 25.02 -2.94
C SER A 121 -5.17 25.33 -1.46
N PRO A 122 -6.30 25.97 -1.08
CA PRO A 122 -6.57 26.26 0.31
C PRO A 122 -6.54 24.94 1.06
N PHE A 123 -5.79 24.88 2.16
CA PHE A 123 -5.83 23.72 3.05
C PHE A 123 -7.27 23.56 3.55
N ASP A 124 -8.02 22.70 2.90
CA ASP A 124 -9.40 22.43 3.24
C ASP A 124 -9.43 21.33 4.30
N LEU A 125 -9.60 21.76 5.55
CA LEU A 125 -9.76 20.86 6.67
C LEU A 125 -10.92 19.87 6.44
N SER A 126 -11.99 20.28 5.75
CA SER A 126 -13.13 19.40 5.50
C SER A 126 -12.77 18.28 4.52
N ALA A 127 -12.08 18.61 3.42
CA ALA A 127 -11.60 17.64 2.45
C ALA A 127 -10.58 16.67 3.06
N THR A 128 -9.67 17.16 3.90
CA THR A 128 -8.69 16.30 4.59
C THR A 128 -9.35 15.36 5.60
N LEU A 129 -10.34 15.82 6.36
CA LEU A 129 -11.12 14.97 7.26
C LEU A 129 -11.93 13.92 6.49
N ALA A 130 -12.60 14.32 5.39
CA ALA A 130 -13.29 13.37 4.53
C ALA A 130 -12.33 12.29 4.01
N ARG A 131 -11.15 12.67 3.53
CA ARG A 131 -10.11 11.72 3.13
C ARG A 131 -9.71 10.79 4.28
N ILE A 132 -9.51 11.29 5.49
CA ILE A 132 -9.18 10.46 6.65
C ILE A 132 -10.30 9.44 6.91
N THR A 133 -11.57 9.85 6.88
CA THR A 133 -12.70 8.92 7.09
C THR A 133 -12.77 7.85 6.00
N THR A 134 -12.52 8.20 4.74
CA THR A 134 -12.48 7.21 3.64
C THR A 134 -11.34 6.21 3.85
N LEU A 135 -10.14 6.67 4.20
CA LEU A 135 -8.99 5.81 4.46
C LEU A 135 -9.24 4.91 5.68
N GLN A 136 -9.89 5.41 6.71
CA GLN A 136 -10.28 4.60 7.87
C GLN A 136 -11.28 3.51 7.47
N SER A 137 -12.29 3.82 6.65
CA SER A 137 -13.25 2.82 6.15
C SER A 137 -12.59 1.76 5.24
N GLN A 138 -11.61 2.16 4.42
CA GLN A 138 -10.84 1.24 3.60
C GLN A 138 -9.94 0.36 4.48
N LEU A 139 -9.32 0.92 5.51
CA LEU A 139 -8.50 0.15 6.45
C LEU A 139 -9.33 -0.89 7.20
N THR A 140 -10.52 -0.53 7.69
CA THR A 140 -11.37 -1.47 8.45
C THR A 140 -11.87 -2.60 7.56
N THR A 141 -12.30 -2.31 6.33
CA THR A 141 -12.71 -3.34 5.36
C THR A 141 -11.55 -4.25 4.98
N ASN A 142 -10.36 -3.70 4.71
CA ASN A 142 -9.16 -4.49 4.42
C ASN A 142 -8.74 -5.39 5.59
N LEU A 143 -8.83 -4.89 6.83
CA LEU A 143 -8.56 -5.72 8.01
C LEU A 143 -9.56 -6.87 8.15
N GLN A 144 -10.86 -6.60 7.93
CA GLN A 144 -11.90 -7.63 7.99
C GLN A 144 -11.70 -8.69 6.90
N THR A 145 -11.42 -8.29 5.66
CA THR A 145 -11.14 -9.25 4.57
C THR A 145 -9.88 -10.07 4.85
N GLN A 146 -8.81 -9.45 5.37
CA GLN A 146 -7.62 -10.17 5.80
C GLN A 146 -7.93 -11.23 6.86
N HIS A 147 -8.78 -10.93 7.85
CA HIS A 147 -9.18 -11.90 8.87
C HIS A 147 -9.96 -13.08 8.27
N LEU A 148 -10.89 -12.82 7.34
CA LEU A 148 -11.64 -13.86 6.65
C LEU A 148 -10.72 -14.76 5.81
N LEU A 149 -9.81 -14.17 5.03
CA LEU A 149 -8.84 -14.92 4.23
C LEU A 149 -7.92 -15.76 5.11
N ARG A 150 -7.41 -15.23 6.22
CA ARG A 150 -6.61 -16.00 7.18
C ARG A 150 -7.39 -17.19 7.74
N ARG A 151 -8.67 -17.00 8.07
CA ARG A 151 -9.53 -18.09 8.54
C ARG A 151 -9.72 -19.16 7.46
N GLN A 152 -9.92 -18.74 6.21
CA GLN A 152 -10.09 -19.65 5.08
C GLN A 152 -8.82 -20.45 4.80
N ILE A 153 -7.66 -19.77 4.74
CA ILE A 153 -6.35 -20.43 4.60
C ILE A 153 -6.13 -21.46 5.69
N ASN A 154 -6.52 -21.18 6.93
CA ASN A 154 -6.37 -22.12 8.02
C ASN A 154 -7.29 -23.34 7.87
N ARG A 155 -8.53 -23.16 7.37
CA ARG A 155 -9.44 -24.27 7.05
C ARG A 155 -8.85 -25.16 5.96
N GLU A 156 -8.37 -24.56 4.87
CA GLU A 156 -7.75 -25.29 3.75
C GLU A 156 -6.47 -26.01 4.17
N LYS A 157 -5.61 -25.37 4.98
CA LYS A 157 -4.44 -26.03 5.56
C LYS A 157 -4.81 -27.25 6.41
N LEU A 158 -5.91 -27.20 7.15
CA LEU A 158 -6.39 -28.34 7.92
C LEU A 158 -6.98 -29.45 7.03
N ALA A 159 -7.69 -29.09 5.96
CA ALA A 159 -8.15 -30.06 4.95
C ALA A 159 -6.97 -30.77 4.29
N LEU A 160 -6.00 -30.01 3.77
CA LEU A 160 -4.78 -30.54 3.18
C LEU A 160 -3.99 -31.46 4.11
N LYS A 161 -3.98 -31.19 5.42
CA LYS A 161 -3.34 -32.09 6.39
C LYS A 161 -4.06 -33.42 6.51
N ARG A 162 -5.39 -33.44 6.45
CA ARG A 162 -6.20 -34.68 6.46
C ARG A 162 -5.95 -35.47 5.17
N ASP A 163 -5.99 -34.80 4.02
CA ASP A 163 -5.79 -35.45 2.73
C ASP A 163 -4.37 -36.04 2.62
N ARG A 164 -3.34 -35.30 3.07
CA ARG A 164 -1.98 -35.82 3.14
C ARG A 164 -1.85 -37.03 4.08
N ALA A 165 -2.57 -37.03 5.20
CA ALA A 165 -2.57 -38.18 6.09
C ALA A 165 -3.24 -39.40 5.42
N GLN A 166 -4.36 -39.21 4.72
CA GLN A 166 -5.02 -40.27 3.96
C GLN A 166 -4.13 -40.83 2.85
N LEU A 167 -3.49 -39.96 2.07
CA LEU A 167 -2.53 -40.38 1.04
C LEU A 167 -1.39 -41.18 1.64
N LYS A 168 -0.82 -40.73 2.76
CA LYS A 168 0.22 -41.48 3.46
C LYS A 168 -0.26 -42.87 3.89
N MET A 169 -1.47 -42.98 4.43
CA MET A 169 -2.06 -44.28 4.80
C MET A 169 -2.19 -45.21 3.59
N LEU A 170 -2.62 -44.67 2.43
CA LEU A 170 -2.72 -45.44 1.19
C LEU A 170 -1.35 -45.83 0.64
N GLU A 171 -0.36 -44.94 0.69
CA GLU A 171 1.02 -45.24 0.29
C GLU A 171 1.62 -46.35 1.16
N ASP A 172 1.44 -46.28 2.48
CA ASP A 172 1.93 -47.29 3.41
C ASP A 172 1.19 -48.63 3.20
N GLY A 173 -0.11 -48.60 2.90
CA GLY A 173 -0.90 -49.76 2.51
C GLY A 173 -0.42 -50.41 1.20
N PHE A 174 -0.17 -49.60 0.16
CA PHE A 174 0.38 -50.05 -1.12
C PHE A 174 1.76 -50.68 -0.94
N LYS A 175 2.68 -49.99 -0.25
CA LYS A 175 4.03 -50.51 0.06
C LYS A 175 3.97 -51.81 0.87
N GLY A 176 3.04 -51.91 1.82
CA GLY A 176 2.81 -53.12 2.61
C GLY A 176 2.35 -54.29 1.75
N SER A 177 1.39 -54.05 0.85
CA SER A 177 0.90 -55.04 -0.11
C SER A 177 2.00 -55.50 -1.06
N GLU A 178 2.73 -54.56 -1.66
CA GLU A 178 3.85 -54.85 -2.56
C GLU A 178 4.95 -55.65 -1.85
N ALA A 179 5.29 -55.29 -0.60
CA ALA A 179 6.27 -56.03 0.19
C ALA A 179 5.83 -57.47 0.50
N LEU A 180 4.53 -57.68 0.78
CA LEU A 180 3.97 -59.03 0.94
C LEU A 180 4.00 -59.82 -0.37
N ARG A 181 3.65 -59.18 -1.50
CA ARG A 181 3.70 -59.78 -2.84
C ARG A 181 5.12 -60.25 -3.16
N ARG A 182 6.13 -59.38 -3.00
CA ARG A 182 7.54 -59.73 -3.18
C ARG A 182 8.02 -60.86 -2.28
N LYS A 183 7.51 -60.93 -1.03
CA LYS A 183 7.83 -62.06 -0.12
C LYS A 183 7.23 -63.37 -0.63
N LYS A 184 5.99 -63.35 -1.12
CA LYS A 184 5.33 -64.51 -1.73
C LYS A 184 6.06 -64.96 -2.99
N GLU A 185 6.42 -64.03 -3.87
CA GLU A 185 7.16 -64.30 -5.12
C GLU A 185 8.52 -64.95 -4.90
N ARG A 186 9.22 -64.62 -3.81
CA ARG A 186 10.50 -65.26 -3.45
C ARG A 186 10.35 -66.76 -3.14
N GLY A 187 9.15 -67.22 -2.79
CA GLY A 187 8.83 -68.63 -2.55
C GLY A 187 8.28 -69.36 -3.77
N LEU A 188 8.09 -68.69 -4.92
CA LEU A 188 7.54 -69.29 -6.13
C LEU A 188 8.63 -69.94 -7.00
N HIS A 189 8.23 -70.96 -7.75
CA HIS A 189 9.10 -71.63 -8.72
C HIS A 189 9.37 -70.71 -9.94
N PRO A 190 10.57 -70.76 -10.56
CA PRO A 190 10.98 -69.83 -11.63
C PRO A 190 9.97 -69.66 -12.78
N LEU A 191 9.33 -70.74 -13.25
CA LEU A 191 8.37 -70.67 -14.36
C LEU A 191 7.08 -69.90 -14.02
N VAL A 192 6.61 -69.99 -12.77
CA VAL A 192 5.45 -69.22 -12.29
C VAL A 192 5.81 -67.75 -12.09
N ARG A 193 7.08 -67.49 -11.76
CA ARG A 193 7.60 -66.13 -11.60
C ARG A 193 7.71 -65.39 -12.93
N ASP A 194 8.02 -66.08 -14.03
CA ASP A 194 8.10 -65.48 -15.36
C ASP A 194 6.70 -65.16 -15.91
N LEU A 195 5.71 -66.04 -15.74
CA LEU A 195 4.31 -65.78 -16.14
C LEU A 195 3.71 -64.57 -15.40
N HIS A 196 3.92 -64.47 -14.09
CA HIS A 196 3.43 -63.34 -13.31
C HIS A 196 4.14 -62.02 -13.64
N LYS A 197 5.35 -62.09 -14.21
CA LYS A 197 6.09 -60.91 -14.67
C LYS A 197 5.56 -60.37 -16.00
N GLU A 198 5.05 -61.25 -16.86
CA GLU A 198 4.37 -60.88 -18.10
C GLU A 198 3.00 -60.23 -17.80
N GLU A 199 2.24 -60.77 -16.85
CA GLU A 199 0.97 -60.17 -16.38
C GLU A 199 1.19 -58.77 -15.74
N GLU A 200 2.27 -58.59 -14.97
CA GLU A 200 2.63 -57.27 -14.39
C GLU A 200 2.99 -56.22 -15.44
N THR A 201 3.56 -56.62 -16.57
CA THR A 201 3.90 -55.68 -17.65
C THR A 201 2.68 -55.22 -18.44
N GLU A 202 1.66 -56.05 -18.57
CA GLU A 202 0.39 -55.67 -19.23
C GLU A 202 -0.44 -54.74 -18.33
N ASP A 203 -0.65 -55.08 -17.06
CA ASP A 203 -1.32 -54.21 -16.08
C ASP A 203 -0.58 -52.87 -15.87
N GLY A 204 0.75 -52.90 -15.95
CA GLY A 204 1.60 -51.72 -15.85
C GLY A 204 1.47 -50.77 -17.04
N ALA A 205 1.26 -51.30 -18.24
CA ALA A 205 1.07 -50.51 -19.46
C ALA A 205 -0.29 -49.80 -19.46
N GLU A 206 -1.37 -50.48 -19.05
CA GLU A 206 -2.69 -49.85 -18.90
C GLU A 206 -2.69 -48.75 -17.83
N ALA A 207 -1.97 -48.97 -16.72
CA ALA A 207 -1.83 -47.97 -15.66
C ALA A 207 -1.01 -46.74 -16.11
N GLU A 208 -0.05 -46.90 -17.03
CA GLU A 208 0.67 -45.77 -17.62
C GLU A 208 -0.20 -44.95 -18.58
N GLU A 209 -0.98 -45.61 -19.44
CA GLU A 209 -1.90 -44.94 -20.36
C GLU A 209 -2.95 -44.11 -19.61
N ALA A 210 -3.49 -44.66 -18.51
CA ALA A 210 -4.42 -43.94 -17.62
C ALA A 210 -3.76 -42.73 -16.94
N ARG A 211 -2.46 -42.81 -16.58
CA ARG A 211 -1.72 -41.67 -16.01
C ARG A 211 -1.51 -40.58 -17.04
N GLU A 212 -1.14 -40.94 -18.27
CA GLU A 212 -1.00 -39.98 -19.36
C GLU A 212 -2.32 -39.28 -19.67
N GLU A 213 -3.45 -40.00 -19.62
CA GLU A 213 -4.77 -39.39 -19.80
C GLU A 213 -5.12 -38.38 -18.71
N ILE A 214 -4.83 -38.72 -17.44
CA ILE A 214 -5.02 -37.80 -16.31
C ILE A 214 -4.12 -36.55 -16.45
N GLU A 215 -2.88 -36.71 -16.91
CA GLU A 215 -1.98 -35.59 -17.18
C GLU A 215 -2.48 -34.71 -18.34
N ARG A 216 -3.02 -35.31 -19.42
CA ARG A 216 -3.67 -34.57 -20.51
C ARG A 216 -4.84 -33.72 -19.99
N VAL A 217 -5.70 -34.28 -19.15
CA VAL A 217 -6.84 -33.56 -18.56
C VAL A 217 -6.38 -32.45 -17.60
N ASN A 218 -5.37 -32.70 -16.77
CA ASN A 218 -4.82 -31.69 -15.85
C ASN A 218 -4.15 -30.52 -16.58
N ASN A 219 -3.50 -30.79 -17.71
CA ASN A 219 -2.90 -29.76 -18.58
C ASN A 219 -3.98 -28.86 -19.22
N ILE A 220 -5.11 -29.43 -19.65
CA ILE A 220 -6.26 -28.69 -20.19
C ILE A 220 -6.94 -27.85 -19.09
N ALA A 221 -7.06 -28.39 -17.87
CA ALA A 221 -7.68 -27.72 -16.72
C ALA A 221 -6.78 -26.67 -16.04
N GLY A 222 -5.53 -26.50 -16.49
CA GLY A 222 -4.60 -25.51 -15.95
C GLY A 222 -4.04 -25.84 -14.55
N ILE A 223 -4.18 -27.08 -14.07
CA ILE A 223 -3.66 -27.54 -12.78
C ILE A 223 -2.21 -27.98 -12.97
N CYS A 224 -1.28 -27.02 -13.00
CA CYS A 224 0.15 -27.30 -13.12
C CYS A 224 0.71 -27.93 -11.81
N LEU A 225 0.87 -29.24 -11.77
CA LEU A 225 1.68 -29.95 -10.77
C LEU A 225 3.18 -29.74 -11.08
N THR A 226 3.71 -28.55 -10.80
CA THR A 226 5.17 -28.35 -10.89
C THR A 226 5.84 -29.02 -9.68
N THR A 227 6.31 -30.26 -9.84
CA THR A 227 7.33 -30.83 -8.95
C THR A 227 8.67 -30.15 -9.28
N LYS A 228 8.89 -28.97 -8.68
CA LYS A 228 10.09 -28.17 -8.86
C LYS A 228 11.30 -28.88 -8.22
N LYS A 229 12.01 -29.69 -9.01
CA LYS A 229 13.46 -29.85 -8.89
C LYS A 229 14.11 -28.61 -9.48
N PHE A 230 15.05 -28.05 -8.73
CA PHE A 230 15.89 -26.94 -9.14
C PHE A 230 16.58 -27.25 -10.48
N SER A 231 16.39 -26.39 -11.48
CA SER A 231 17.32 -26.30 -12.60
C SER A 231 17.63 -24.84 -12.87
N THR A 232 18.90 -24.55 -12.71
CA THR A 232 19.59 -23.27 -12.81
C THR A 232 19.77 -22.85 -14.26
N MET A 233 19.50 -21.57 -14.52
CA MET A 233 20.19 -20.69 -15.48
C MET A 233 20.63 -21.32 -16.82
N SER A 234 19.91 -20.98 -17.89
CA SER A 234 20.55 -20.79 -19.20
C SER A 234 20.04 -19.53 -19.87
N ARG A 235 20.98 -18.59 -19.96
CA ARG A 235 20.96 -17.35 -20.72
C ARG A 235 21.34 -17.69 -22.17
N SER A 236 20.53 -17.30 -23.15
CA SER A 236 20.97 -16.48 -24.30
C SER A 236 19.96 -16.46 -25.46
N LYS A 237 20.01 -15.33 -26.19
CA LYS A 237 19.81 -15.15 -27.64
C LYS A 237 18.38 -15.10 -28.22
N THR A 238 18.01 -13.85 -28.60
CA THR A 238 17.51 -13.40 -29.92
C THR A 238 16.48 -14.27 -30.67
N LEU A 239 15.22 -13.77 -30.69
CA LEU A 239 14.22 -13.64 -31.78
C LEU A 239 14.19 -14.68 -32.93
N PRO A 240 13.00 -15.09 -33.43
CA PRO A 240 11.97 -14.17 -33.92
C PRO A 240 10.51 -14.48 -33.53
N SER A 241 9.69 -13.46 -33.73
CA SER A 241 8.23 -13.39 -33.58
C SER A 241 7.49 -14.53 -34.31
N PRO A 242 6.38 -15.08 -33.76
CA PRO A 242 5.43 -15.81 -34.56
C PRO A 242 4.47 -14.79 -35.22
N THR A 243 4.59 -14.68 -36.52
CA THR A 243 3.61 -14.04 -37.40
C THR A 243 2.30 -14.84 -37.32
N LEU A 244 1.26 -14.26 -36.70
CA LEU A 244 -0.12 -14.67 -36.92
C LEU A 244 -0.73 -13.74 -37.96
N SER A 245 -0.62 -14.16 -39.22
CA SER A 245 -1.46 -13.66 -40.31
C SER A 245 -2.86 -14.24 -40.12
N LEU A 246 -3.81 -13.42 -39.67
CA LEU A 246 -5.24 -13.70 -39.82
C LEU A 246 -5.86 -12.56 -40.61
N ASP A 247 -5.74 -12.70 -41.93
CA ASP A 247 -6.54 -12.01 -42.93
C ASP A 247 -7.94 -12.61 -42.92
N SER A 248 -8.86 -11.97 -42.20
CA SER A 248 -10.29 -12.13 -42.40
C SER A 248 -11.04 -11.03 -41.66
N GLY A 249 -11.62 -10.10 -42.42
CA GLY A 249 -12.79 -9.28 -42.03
C GLY A 249 -12.73 -8.64 -40.65
N ILE A 250 -12.00 -7.53 -40.53
CA ILE A 250 -11.78 -6.86 -39.26
C ILE A 250 -13.07 -6.18 -38.80
N ASP A 251 -13.77 -6.84 -37.87
CA ASP A 251 -14.88 -6.27 -37.14
C ASP A 251 -14.40 -4.98 -36.43
N PRO A 252 -14.98 -3.80 -36.70
CA PRO A 252 -14.55 -2.53 -36.08
C PRO A 252 -14.58 -2.60 -34.55
N GLU A 253 -15.46 -3.43 -33.98
CA GLU A 253 -15.52 -3.67 -32.54
C GLU A 253 -14.30 -4.43 -32.00
N LEU A 254 -13.80 -5.44 -32.72
CA LEU A 254 -12.62 -6.21 -32.33
C LEU A 254 -11.34 -5.35 -32.37
N ASN A 255 -11.23 -4.47 -33.36
CA ASN A 255 -10.16 -3.48 -33.41
C ASN A 255 -10.19 -2.55 -32.21
N SER A 256 -11.38 -2.04 -31.86
CA SER A 256 -11.57 -1.16 -30.71
C SER A 256 -11.12 -1.85 -29.42
N LEU A 257 -11.47 -3.13 -29.25
CA LEU A 257 -11.09 -3.95 -28.10
C LEU A 257 -9.58 -4.20 -28.05
N LEU A 258 -8.96 -4.52 -29.19
CA LEU A 258 -7.51 -4.70 -29.28
C LEU A 258 -6.75 -3.40 -28.98
N THR A 259 -7.24 -2.25 -29.44
CA THR A 259 -6.67 -0.95 -29.04
C THR A 259 -6.87 -0.67 -27.57
N GLN A 260 -8.04 -0.96 -27.00
CA GLN A 260 -8.29 -0.78 -25.57
C GLN A 260 -7.37 -1.67 -24.72
N LEU A 261 -7.16 -2.91 -25.14
CA LEU A 261 -6.27 -3.85 -24.46
C LEU A 261 -4.81 -3.39 -24.56
N ARG A 262 -4.36 -2.94 -25.74
CA ARG A 262 -3.03 -2.34 -25.92
C ARG A 262 -2.83 -1.10 -25.05
N ASN A 263 -3.81 -0.20 -25.02
CA ASN A 263 -3.76 1.01 -24.19
C ASN A 263 -3.75 0.66 -22.70
N HIS A 264 -4.51 -0.35 -22.28
CA HIS A 264 -4.52 -0.85 -20.91
C HIS A 264 -3.18 -1.48 -20.52
N LEU A 265 -2.60 -2.32 -21.37
CA LEU A 265 -1.28 -2.91 -21.15
C LEU A 265 -0.19 -1.85 -21.07
N LEU A 266 -0.23 -0.84 -21.96
CA LEU A 266 0.70 0.30 -21.91
C LEU A 266 0.53 1.12 -20.62
N SER A 267 -0.70 1.30 -20.15
CA SER A 267 -0.95 1.96 -18.86
C SER A 267 -0.41 1.14 -17.68
N MET A 268 -0.61 -0.18 -17.68
CA MET A 268 -0.02 -1.05 -16.66
C MET A 268 1.51 -1.06 -16.73
N GLN A 269 2.08 -1.04 -17.93
CA GLN A 269 3.52 -0.97 -18.14
C GLN A 269 4.10 0.36 -17.61
N ASN A 270 3.46 1.49 -17.90
CA ASN A 270 3.89 2.80 -17.37
C ASN A 270 3.74 2.87 -15.84
N ASN A 271 2.66 2.31 -15.28
CA ASN A 271 2.48 2.24 -13.83
C ASN A 271 3.56 1.38 -13.16
N THR A 272 3.94 0.27 -13.79
CA THR A 272 4.98 -0.64 -13.29
C THR A 272 6.41 -0.19 -13.62
N ALA A 273 6.60 0.75 -14.54
CA ALA A 273 7.91 1.31 -14.89
C ALA A 273 8.57 1.98 -13.68
N SER A 274 7.79 2.65 -12.82
CA SER A 274 8.29 3.26 -11.58
C SER A 274 8.79 2.23 -10.55
N MET A 275 8.36 0.96 -10.66
CA MET A 275 8.81 -0.13 -9.78
C MET A 275 10.03 -0.88 -10.31
N GLN A 276 10.41 -0.71 -11.58
CA GLN A 276 11.57 -1.38 -12.18
C GLN A 276 12.89 -1.09 -11.42
N PRO A 277 13.19 0.15 -10.98
CA PRO A 277 14.37 0.42 -10.18
C PRO A 277 14.36 -0.29 -8.81
N VAL A 278 13.17 -0.45 -8.22
CA VAL A 278 13.00 -1.15 -6.93
C VAL A 278 13.24 -2.64 -7.09
N LEU A 279 12.72 -3.24 -8.17
CA LEU A 279 12.97 -4.64 -8.50
C LEU A 279 14.46 -4.88 -8.79
N ALA A 280 15.11 -3.99 -9.54
CA ALA A 280 16.55 -4.06 -9.80
C ALA A 280 17.38 -3.95 -8.51
N ALA A 281 17.04 -3.02 -7.61
CA ALA A 281 17.71 -2.90 -6.32
C ALA A 281 17.49 -4.13 -5.42
N MET A 282 16.30 -4.75 -5.48
CA MET A 282 16.00 -5.98 -4.76
C MET A 282 16.80 -7.18 -5.29
N ASP A 283 16.93 -7.28 -6.61
CA ASP A 283 17.77 -8.29 -7.25
C ASP A 283 19.25 -8.09 -6.93
N GLU A 284 19.74 -6.84 -6.91
CA GLU A 284 21.10 -6.52 -6.47
C GLU A 284 21.32 -6.89 -5.01
N ALA A 285 20.39 -6.54 -4.12
CA ALA A 285 20.44 -6.91 -2.71
C ALA A 285 20.47 -8.43 -2.52
N LYS A 286 19.68 -9.17 -3.31
CA LYS A 286 19.68 -10.64 -3.31
C LYS A 286 21.04 -11.19 -3.76
N ILE A 287 21.62 -10.67 -4.83
CA ILE A 287 22.95 -11.07 -5.31
C ILE A 287 24.02 -10.78 -4.24
N VAL A 288 23.94 -9.64 -3.56
CA VAL A 288 24.85 -9.30 -2.46
C VAL A 288 24.68 -10.25 -1.28
N LEU A 289 23.44 -10.60 -0.92
CA LEU A 289 23.14 -11.56 0.14
C LEU A 289 23.66 -12.96 -0.20
N ASP A 290 23.45 -13.43 -1.42
CA ASP A 290 23.94 -14.72 -1.90
C ASP A 290 25.48 -14.74 -1.92
N LYS A 291 26.13 -13.65 -2.35
CA LYS A 291 27.60 -13.48 -2.26
C LYS A 291 28.10 -13.46 -0.82
N PHE A 292 27.35 -12.87 0.10
CA PHE A 292 27.70 -12.84 1.52
C PHE A 292 27.52 -14.23 2.16
N ALA A 293 26.42 -14.91 1.88
CA ALA A 293 26.13 -16.27 2.33
C ALA A 293 27.18 -17.26 1.81
N ALA A 294 27.58 -17.16 0.54
CA ALA A 294 28.65 -17.97 -0.03
C ALA A 294 30.00 -17.72 0.67
N ARG A 295 30.36 -16.44 0.94
CA ARG A 295 31.61 -16.11 1.65
C ARG A 295 31.63 -16.57 3.11
N ARG A 296 30.48 -16.56 3.80
CA ARG A 296 30.37 -17.00 5.20
C ARG A 296 30.22 -18.51 5.32
N GLY A 297 29.62 -19.17 4.33
CA GLY A 297 29.57 -20.63 4.23
C GLY A 297 30.95 -21.27 4.02
N ILE A 298 31.87 -20.57 3.34
CA ILE A 298 33.26 -21.04 3.15
C ILE A 298 34.12 -20.86 4.42
N ARG A 299 33.82 -19.87 5.29
CA ARG A 299 34.60 -19.62 6.53
C ARG A 299 34.25 -20.55 7.70
N ASN A 300 33.21 -21.36 7.59
CA ASN A 300 32.77 -22.26 8.66
C ASN A 300 33.04 -23.74 8.34
N SER A 301 33.96 -24.04 7.41
CA SER A 301 34.58 -25.37 7.37
C SER A 301 35.74 -25.37 8.36
N PRO A 302 35.62 -26.00 9.55
CA PRO A 302 36.81 -26.50 10.22
C PRO A 302 37.42 -27.60 9.33
N ASP A 303 38.74 -27.78 9.46
CA ASP A 303 39.57 -28.77 8.77
C ASP A 303 40.20 -28.28 7.44
N ASN A 304 41.40 -27.67 7.52
CA ASN A 304 42.65 -28.41 7.28
C ASN A 304 43.89 -27.56 7.59
N THR A 305 44.87 -28.22 8.25
CA THR A 305 46.23 -27.81 8.71
C THR A 305 46.33 -26.80 9.84
#